data_AF-A0A2R6MVT7-F1
#
_entry.id   AF-A0A2R6MVT7-F1
#
_cell.length_a   1.000
_cell.length_b   1.000
_cell.length_c   1.000
_cell.angle_alpha   90.00
_cell.angle_beta   90.00
_cell.angle_gamma   90.00
#
_symmetry.space_group_name_H-M   'P 1'
#
loop_
_entity.id
_entity.type
_entity.pdbx_description
1 polymer ?
#
loop_
_entity_poly.entity_id
_entity_poly.type
_entity_poly.pdbx_seq_one_letter_code
_entity_poly.pdbx_strand_id
1 'polypeptide(L)'
;MSGKDEYYNKSKQEGYRARSAYKLQQLDETAGLLGEGRTVVDLGAAPGGWLQVASERVGPGGVVVGVDRQRIDPLEDPEATVRYVRGDLTESETGDAVREAVAAVTGEGGDRPVDVVLSDMAPDMTGEYDLDHARSVHLARQALDVATDLLAAGGDLAVKVFDGRDLADLEADIDEEFEYVRQVRPEASRDASSELYLVAKGRLTAPVRVGDEREVEIVDVGSEGDGIAKVEGYTLFVPDTTEGETVTVEVTDVKPRFGFAEQV
;
A
#
# COMPACT_ATOMS: atom_id res chain seq x y z
N MET A 1 -7.17 -0.18 -35.40
CA MET A 1 -5.94 -0.49 -34.63
C MET A 1 -6.40 -0.86 -33.24
N SER A 2 -6.02 -2.03 -32.73
CA SER A 2 -6.40 -2.44 -31.38
C SER A 2 -5.68 -1.51 -30.38
N GLY A 3 -6.32 -1.10 -29.28
CA GLY A 3 -5.68 -0.28 -28.23
C GLY A 3 -4.37 -0.90 -27.68
N LYS A 4 -4.14 -2.19 -27.93
CA LYS A 4 -2.88 -2.91 -27.70
C LYS A 4 -1.67 -2.26 -28.40
N ASP A 5 -1.86 -1.82 -29.64
CA ASP A 5 -0.78 -1.22 -30.45
C ASP A 5 -0.54 0.23 -30.03
N GLU A 6 -1.58 0.93 -29.55
CA GLU A 6 -1.49 2.33 -29.14
C GLU A 6 -0.62 2.53 -27.90
N TYR A 7 -0.92 1.86 -26.77
CA TYR A 7 -0.13 2.02 -25.54
C TYR A 7 1.29 1.44 -25.67
N TYR A 8 1.47 0.38 -26.46
CA TYR A 8 2.82 -0.14 -26.74
C TYR A 8 3.63 0.88 -27.54
N ASN A 9 3.08 1.42 -28.63
CA ASN A 9 3.75 2.43 -29.43
C ASN A 9 3.97 3.74 -28.67
N LYS A 10 3.03 4.13 -27.79
CA LYS A 10 3.15 5.31 -26.93
C LYS A 10 4.26 5.12 -25.90
N SER A 11 4.33 3.96 -25.23
CA SER A 11 5.42 3.68 -24.26
C SER A 11 6.80 3.78 -24.90
N LYS A 12 6.95 3.30 -26.15
CA LYS A 12 8.20 3.41 -26.90
C LYS A 12 8.53 4.84 -27.32
N GLN A 13 7.52 5.66 -27.65
CA GLN A 13 7.71 7.06 -27.98
C GLN A 13 8.07 7.90 -26.76
N GLU A 14 7.51 7.58 -25.59
CA GLU A 14 7.73 8.30 -24.33
C GLU A 14 8.89 7.72 -23.49
N GLY A 15 9.53 6.64 -23.95
CA GLY A 15 10.70 6.05 -23.30
C GLY A 15 10.40 5.07 -22.15
N TYR A 16 9.14 4.74 -21.90
CA TYR A 16 8.76 3.76 -20.87
C TYR A 16 9.13 2.32 -21.26
N ARG A 17 9.64 1.56 -20.29
CA ARG A 17 10.08 0.16 -20.42
C ARG A 17 8.95 -0.80 -20.68
N ALA A 18 7.75 -0.49 -20.18
CA ALA A 18 6.58 -1.31 -20.34
C ALA A 18 5.31 -0.48 -20.45
N ARG A 19 4.34 -0.99 -21.20
CA ARG A 19 2.99 -0.43 -21.28
C ARG A 19 2.24 -0.42 -19.94
N SER A 20 2.68 -1.23 -18.96
CA SER A 20 2.12 -1.21 -17.60
C SER A 20 2.38 0.12 -16.90
N ALA A 21 3.37 0.92 -17.34
CA ALA A 21 3.60 2.29 -16.85
C ALA A 21 2.31 3.15 -16.89
N TYR A 22 1.53 3.07 -17.98
CA TYR A 22 0.26 3.79 -18.09
C TYR A 22 -0.77 3.36 -17.06
N LYS A 23 -0.75 2.08 -16.63
CA LYS A 23 -1.66 1.63 -15.56
C LYS A 23 -1.32 2.31 -14.24
N LEU A 24 -0.02 2.39 -13.88
CA LEU A 24 0.38 3.07 -12.66
C LEU A 24 0.07 4.57 -12.73
N GLN A 25 0.30 5.22 -13.86
CA GLN A 25 -0.08 6.62 -14.05
C GLN A 25 -1.59 6.83 -13.83
N GLN A 26 -2.44 5.98 -14.41
CA GLN A 26 -3.90 6.05 -14.22
C GLN A 26 -4.32 5.76 -12.77
N LEU A 27 -3.70 4.77 -12.13
CA LEU A 27 -3.95 4.47 -10.72
C LEU A 27 -3.58 5.66 -9.83
N ASP A 28 -2.41 6.25 -10.07
CA ASP A 28 -1.93 7.42 -9.35
C ASP A 28 -2.82 8.65 -9.57
N GLU A 29 -3.21 8.94 -10.81
CA GLU A 29 -4.18 10.01 -11.14
C GLU A 29 -5.53 9.81 -10.43
N THR A 30 -5.96 8.55 -10.28
CA THR A 30 -7.22 8.22 -9.62
C THR A 30 -7.11 8.26 -8.10
N ALA A 31 -5.93 7.97 -7.53
CA ALA A 31 -5.77 7.62 -6.11
C ALA A 31 -4.77 8.43 -5.31
N GLY A 32 -3.95 9.26 -5.94
CA GLY A 32 -2.86 10.00 -5.29
C GLY A 32 -1.95 9.05 -4.51
N LEU A 33 -1.42 8.03 -5.20
CA LEU A 33 -0.55 7.02 -4.60
C LEU A 33 0.87 7.55 -4.48
N LEU A 34 1.36 8.28 -5.47
CA LEU A 34 2.71 8.78 -5.56
C LEU A 34 2.74 10.27 -5.18
N GLY A 35 3.93 10.77 -4.86
CA GLY A 35 4.13 12.17 -4.48
C GLY A 35 5.58 12.43 -4.12
N GLU A 36 5.99 13.69 -4.21
CA GLU A 36 7.37 14.12 -3.93
C GLU A 36 7.85 13.64 -2.56
N GLY A 37 9.03 13.04 -2.53
CA GLY A 37 9.67 12.57 -1.30
C GLY A 37 9.13 11.25 -0.73
N ARG A 38 8.10 10.64 -1.33
CA ARG A 38 7.56 9.37 -0.84
C ARG A 38 8.54 8.20 -1.00
N THR A 39 8.44 7.24 -0.09
CA THR A 39 9.10 5.94 -0.15
C THR A 39 8.13 4.88 -0.69
N VAL A 40 8.50 4.27 -1.81
CA VAL A 40 7.65 3.33 -2.56
C VAL A 40 8.34 1.98 -2.68
N VAL A 41 7.60 0.90 -2.42
CA VAL A 41 8.03 -0.48 -2.73
C VAL A 41 7.18 -0.99 -3.90
N ASP A 42 7.83 -1.43 -4.98
CA ASP A 42 7.20 -1.96 -6.20
C ASP A 42 7.44 -3.47 -6.30
N LEU A 43 6.40 -4.27 -6.09
CA LEU A 43 6.43 -5.73 -6.09
C LEU A 43 6.04 -6.29 -7.47
N GLY A 44 6.83 -7.22 -7.99
CA GLY A 44 6.68 -7.69 -9.36
C GLY A 44 7.17 -6.64 -10.37
N ALA A 45 8.25 -5.95 -10.01
CA ALA A 45 8.69 -4.74 -10.69
C ALA A 45 9.28 -4.96 -12.09
N ALA A 46 9.67 -6.18 -12.49
CA ALA A 46 10.28 -6.40 -13.80
C ALA A 46 9.27 -6.18 -14.95
N PRO A 47 9.65 -5.49 -16.04
CA PRO A 47 11.00 -5.01 -16.43
C PRO A 47 11.36 -3.60 -15.93
N GLY A 48 10.57 -3.01 -15.05
CA GLY A 48 10.81 -1.71 -14.41
C GLY A 48 9.92 -0.57 -14.88
N GLY A 49 8.76 -0.87 -15.48
CA GLY A 49 7.84 0.17 -15.97
C GLY A 49 7.18 0.96 -14.84
N TRP A 50 6.75 0.29 -13.77
CA TRP A 50 6.18 0.93 -12.58
C TRP A 50 7.26 1.65 -11.78
N LEU A 51 8.41 1.01 -11.55
CA LEU A 51 9.62 1.65 -11.05
C LEU A 51 9.98 2.99 -11.72
N GLN A 52 9.93 3.06 -13.07
CA GLN A 52 10.21 4.31 -13.78
C GLN A 52 9.23 5.41 -13.39
N VAL A 53 7.93 5.13 -13.51
CA VAL A 53 6.88 6.10 -13.16
C VAL A 53 6.97 6.50 -11.70
N ALA A 54 7.18 5.55 -10.78
CA ALA A 54 7.34 5.84 -9.36
C ALA A 54 8.54 6.75 -9.13
N SER A 55 9.70 6.45 -9.73
CA SER A 55 10.92 7.24 -9.60
C SER A 55 10.76 8.68 -10.08
N GLU A 56 10.04 8.88 -11.20
CA GLU A 56 9.75 10.21 -11.73
C GLU A 56 8.80 11.00 -10.81
N ARG A 57 7.78 10.33 -10.25
CA ARG A 57 6.76 10.99 -9.42
C ARG A 57 7.24 11.33 -8.01
N VAL A 58 8.13 10.54 -7.43
CA VAL A 58 8.67 10.80 -6.09
C VAL A 58 9.86 11.76 -6.09
N GLY A 59 10.58 11.86 -7.22
CA GLY A 59 11.61 12.87 -7.44
C GLY A 59 12.86 12.77 -6.53
N PRO A 60 13.71 13.82 -6.48
CA PRO A 60 15.04 13.81 -5.87
C PRO A 60 15.16 13.45 -4.39
N GLY A 61 14.06 13.57 -3.63
CA GLY A 61 14.01 13.19 -2.21
C GLY A 61 13.33 11.86 -1.96
N GLY A 62 12.73 11.25 -2.99
CA GLY A 62 11.99 10.02 -2.86
C GLY A 62 12.87 8.77 -2.99
N VAL A 63 12.29 7.66 -2.57
CA VAL A 63 12.91 6.34 -2.59
C VAL A 63 11.99 5.38 -3.32
N VAL A 64 12.55 4.56 -4.21
CA VAL A 64 11.83 3.46 -4.85
C VAL A 64 12.61 2.17 -4.73
N VAL A 65 12.01 1.15 -4.14
CA VAL A 65 12.57 -0.20 -4.01
C VAL A 65 11.80 -1.15 -4.90
N GLY A 66 12.43 -1.64 -5.96
CA GLY A 66 11.85 -2.62 -6.88
C GLY A 66 12.21 -4.04 -6.50
N VAL A 67 11.21 -4.92 -6.46
CA VAL A 67 11.37 -6.32 -6.05
C VAL A 67 10.84 -7.23 -7.15
N ASP A 68 11.68 -8.14 -7.63
CA ASP A 68 11.26 -9.16 -8.60
C ASP A 68 12.16 -10.39 -8.57
N ARG A 69 11.63 -11.56 -8.96
CA ARG A 69 12.42 -12.78 -9.17
C ARG A 69 13.38 -12.62 -10.36
N GLN A 70 12.92 -11.88 -11.37
CA GLN A 70 13.67 -11.55 -12.56
C GLN A 70 14.64 -10.40 -12.30
N ARG A 71 15.71 -10.35 -13.11
CA ARG A 71 16.63 -9.22 -13.08
C ARG A 71 15.95 -8.00 -13.67
N ILE A 72 15.96 -6.90 -12.92
CA ILE A 72 15.56 -5.58 -13.38
C ILE A 72 16.83 -4.85 -13.84
N ASP A 73 16.82 -4.30 -15.05
CA ASP A 73 17.92 -3.44 -15.49
C ASP A 73 17.89 -2.12 -14.71
N PRO A 74 19.03 -1.55 -14.28
CA PRO A 74 19.04 -0.27 -13.60
C PRO A 74 18.40 0.84 -14.45
N LEU A 75 17.66 1.77 -13.82
CA LEU A 75 17.13 2.97 -14.46
C LEU A 75 18.30 3.88 -14.86
N GLU A 76 18.16 4.55 -16.01
CA GLU A 76 19.14 5.53 -16.48
C GLU A 76 18.82 6.86 -15.80
N ASP A 77 19.80 7.39 -15.05
CA ASP A 77 19.74 8.68 -14.35
C ASP A 77 18.41 8.98 -13.61
N PRO A 78 17.93 8.08 -12.73
CA PRO A 78 16.70 8.33 -11.97
C PRO A 78 16.90 9.53 -11.03
N GLU A 79 15.88 10.40 -10.95
CA GLU A 79 15.90 11.52 -10.00
C GLU A 79 15.82 11.00 -8.56
N ALA A 80 14.99 9.99 -8.30
CA ALA A 80 14.84 9.35 -6.99
C ALA A 80 15.98 8.38 -6.67
N THR A 81 16.11 8.02 -5.39
CA THR A 81 16.97 6.92 -4.98
C THR A 81 16.31 5.59 -5.32
N VAL A 82 16.90 4.81 -6.23
CA VAL A 82 16.36 3.51 -6.65
C VAL A 82 17.20 2.36 -6.10
N ARG A 83 16.52 1.34 -5.56
CA ARG A 83 17.09 0.07 -5.11
C ARG A 83 16.41 -1.09 -5.82
N TYR A 84 17.15 -2.16 -6.05
CA TYR A 84 16.67 -3.37 -6.70
C TYR A 84 16.93 -4.56 -5.80
N VAL A 85 15.88 -5.26 -5.43
CA VAL A 85 15.95 -6.53 -4.71
C VAL A 85 15.54 -7.63 -5.68
N ARG A 86 16.42 -8.61 -5.86
CA ARG A 86 16.11 -9.78 -6.67
C ARG A 86 15.79 -10.94 -5.74
N GLY A 87 14.55 -11.42 -5.77
CA GLY A 87 14.11 -12.50 -4.90
C GLY A 87 12.68 -12.93 -5.15
N ASP A 88 12.32 -14.07 -4.59
CA ASP A 88 10.97 -14.57 -4.59
C ASP A 88 10.22 -14.11 -3.33
N LEU A 89 9.13 -13.36 -3.50
CA LEU A 89 8.29 -12.90 -2.38
C LEU A 89 7.59 -14.04 -1.63
N THR A 90 7.59 -15.28 -2.14
CA THR A 90 7.20 -16.46 -1.35
C THR A 90 8.28 -16.93 -0.37
N GLU A 91 9.49 -16.42 -0.47
CA GLU A 91 10.62 -16.76 0.38
C GLU A 91 10.85 -15.66 1.43
N SER A 92 10.97 -16.05 2.70
CA SER A 92 11.15 -15.10 3.81
C SER A 92 12.41 -14.24 3.67
N GLU A 93 13.47 -14.79 3.07
CA GLU A 93 14.74 -14.08 2.83
C GLU A 93 14.55 -12.86 1.91
N THR A 94 13.61 -12.92 0.97
CA THR A 94 13.28 -11.78 0.12
C THR A 94 12.63 -10.66 0.93
N GLY A 95 11.72 -11.01 1.86
CA GLY A 95 11.12 -10.03 2.77
C GLY A 95 12.17 -9.32 3.63
N ASP A 96 13.15 -10.07 4.16
CA ASP A 96 14.27 -9.51 4.92
C ASP A 96 15.14 -8.58 4.06
N ALA A 97 15.44 -8.98 2.82
CA ALA A 97 16.20 -8.15 1.89
C ALA A 97 15.46 -6.85 1.51
N VAL A 98 14.13 -6.88 1.42
CA VAL A 98 13.31 -5.67 1.20
C VAL A 98 13.40 -4.75 2.41
N ARG A 99 13.26 -5.28 3.64
CA ARG A 99 13.39 -4.49 4.88
C ARG A 99 14.77 -3.84 4.97
N GLU A 100 15.84 -4.58 4.68
CA GLU A 100 17.20 -4.06 4.66
C GLU A 100 17.37 -2.95 3.61
N ALA A 101 16.86 -3.16 2.40
CA ALA A 101 16.93 -2.17 1.32
C ALA A 101 16.21 -0.86 1.67
N VAL A 102 15.06 -0.95 2.33
CA VAL A 102 14.28 0.20 2.82
C VAL A 102 15.01 0.89 3.99
N ALA A 103 15.50 0.13 4.97
CA ALA A 103 16.20 0.69 6.13
C ALA A 103 17.49 1.42 5.74
N ALA A 104 18.23 0.90 4.77
CA ALA A 104 19.49 1.47 4.29
C ALA A 104 19.35 2.87 3.67
N VAL A 105 18.14 3.27 3.27
CA VAL A 105 17.88 4.55 2.58
C VAL A 105 17.00 5.50 3.39
N THR A 106 16.24 4.99 4.37
CA THR A 106 15.36 5.79 5.23
C THR A 106 15.96 6.07 6.62
N GLY A 107 17.03 5.36 6.99
CA GLY A 107 17.74 5.51 8.26
C GLY A 107 17.18 4.65 9.39
N GLU A 108 18.02 4.38 10.40
CA GLU A 108 17.62 3.68 11.62
C GLU A 108 16.97 4.68 12.58
N GLY A 109 15.64 4.82 12.56
CA GLY A 109 14.97 5.74 13.49
C GLY A 109 13.46 5.94 13.39
N GLY A 110 12.78 5.31 12.43
CA GLY A 110 11.31 5.36 12.33
C GLY A 110 10.69 3.96 12.34
N ASP A 111 9.54 3.82 13.00
CA ASP A 111 8.66 2.67 12.78
C ASP A 111 8.09 2.76 11.37
N ARG A 112 8.44 1.80 10.52
CA ARG A 112 7.87 1.57 9.17
C ARG A 112 7.92 2.79 8.24
N PRO A 113 8.98 2.98 7.45
CA PRO A 113 9.21 4.21 6.69
C PRO A 113 8.61 4.22 5.27
N VAL A 114 7.78 3.22 4.92
CA VAL A 114 7.22 3.11 3.57
C VAL A 114 5.86 3.80 3.50
N ASP A 115 5.69 4.67 2.51
CA ASP A 115 4.43 5.38 2.26
C ASP A 115 3.51 4.57 1.35
N VAL A 116 4.06 3.78 0.43
CA VAL A 116 3.28 3.07 -0.60
C VAL A 116 3.87 1.71 -0.91
N VAL A 117 3.03 0.68 -0.95
CA VAL A 117 3.34 -0.61 -1.57
C VAL A 117 2.50 -0.77 -2.83
N LEU A 118 3.16 -1.08 -3.93
CA LEU A 118 2.57 -1.34 -5.24
C LEU A 118 2.81 -2.81 -5.62
N SER A 119 1.84 -3.44 -6.28
CA SER A 119 2.02 -4.80 -6.81
C SER A 119 1.32 -4.96 -8.16
N ASP A 120 2.13 -5.13 -9.21
CA ASP A 120 1.68 -5.58 -10.54
C ASP A 120 2.05 -7.07 -10.76
N MET A 121 2.18 -7.85 -9.68
CA MET A 121 2.45 -9.29 -9.75
C MET A 121 1.32 -10.03 -10.47
N ALA A 122 1.66 -10.94 -11.38
CA ALA A 122 0.72 -11.84 -12.01
C ALA A 122 1.27 -13.28 -11.99
N PRO A 123 0.41 -14.29 -11.81
CA PRO A 123 0.82 -15.67 -11.92
C PRO A 123 1.07 -16.06 -13.38
N ASP A 124 1.79 -17.16 -13.60
CA ASP A 124 1.80 -17.82 -14.90
C ASP A 124 0.39 -18.30 -15.25
N MET A 125 -0.16 -17.72 -16.33
CA MET A 125 -1.51 -18.01 -16.80
C MET A 125 -1.60 -19.45 -17.31
N THR A 126 -2.53 -20.20 -16.73
CA THR A 126 -2.85 -21.57 -17.13
C THR A 126 -3.94 -21.61 -18.19
N GLY A 127 -4.74 -20.56 -18.28
CA GLY A 127 -5.95 -20.50 -19.10
C GLY A 127 -7.20 -21.03 -18.40
N GLU A 128 -7.04 -21.63 -17.21
CA GLU A 128 -8.13 -22.06 -16.36
C GLU A 128 -8.48 -20.91 -15.40
N TYR A 129 -9.63 -20.28 -15.62
CA TYR A 129 -10.02 -19.03 -14.93
C TYR A 129 -9.94 -19.14 -13.41
N ASP A 130 -10.53 -20.18 -12.82
CA ASP A 130 -10.58 -20.34 -11.36
C ASP A 130 -9.19 -20.54 -10.75
N LEU A 131 -8.31 -21.24 -11.46
CA LEU A 131 -6.93 -21.47 -10.99
C LEU A 131 -6.09 -20.20 -11.11
N ASP A 132 -6.22 -19.47 -12.22
CA ASP A 132 -5.52 -18.20 -12.43
C ASP A 132 -5.99 -17.14 -11.43
N HIS A 133 -7.30 -17.10 -11.13
CA HIS A 133 -7.87 -16.27 -10.07
C HIS A 133 -7.29 -16.62 -8.70
N ALA A 134 -7.36 -17.88 -8.27
CA ALA A 134 -6.86 -18.31 -6.97
C ALA A 134 -5.36 -18.00 -6.79
N ARG A 135 -4.56 -18.16 -7.85
CA ARG A 135 -3.14 -17.79 -7.83
C ARG A 135 -2.93 -16.28 -7.73
N SER A 136 -3.75 -15.47 -8.40
CA SER A 136 -3.67 -14.01 -8.29
C SER A 136 -4.05 -13.52 -6.89
N VAL A 137 -5.06 -14.12 -6.25
CA VAL A 137 -5.44 -13.83 -4.86
C VAL A 137 -4.30 -14.18 -3.90
N HIS A 138 -3.63 -15.32 -4.12
CA HIS A 138 -2.45 -15.68 -3.32
C HIS A 138 -1.35 -14.62 -3.41
N LEU A 139 -0.97 -14.20 -4.61
CA LEU A 139 0.04 -13.14 -4.79
C LEU A 139 -0.42 -11.81 -4.17
N ALA A 140 -1.70 -11.49 -4.24
CA ALA A 140 -2.24 -10.28 -3.64
C ALA A 140 -2.17 -10.30 -2.10
N ARG A 141 -2.45 -11.45 -1.46
CA ARG A 141 -2.25 -11.63 -0.01
C ARG A 141 -0.79 -11.49 0.39
N GLN A 142 0.14 -12.01 -0.41
CA GLN A 142 1.57 -11.80 -0.13
C GLN A 142 1.98 -10.33 -0.23
N ALA A 143 1.40 -9.58 -1.18
CA ALA A 143 1.60 -8.14 -1.24
C ALA A 143 1.01 -7.43 -0.02
N LEU A 144 -0.15 -7.87 0.48
CA LEU A 144 -0.74 -7.38 1.72
C LEU A 144 0.20 -7.65 2.91
N ASP A 145 0.75 -8.85 3.06
CA ASP A 145 1.71 -9.19 4.13
C ASP A 145 2.93 -8.26 4.12
N VAL A 146 3.48 -7.98 2.93
CA VAL A 146 4.59 -7.03 2.79
C VAL A 146 4.15 -5.61 3.15
N ALA A 147 2.95 -5.20 2.73
CA ALA A 147 2.39 -3.90 3.09
C ALA A 147 2.17 -3.79 4.60
N THR A 148 1.68 -4.84 5.25
CA THR A 148 1.36 -4.81 6.66
C THR A 148 2.63 -4.73 7.54
N ASP A 149 3.74 -5.27 7.05
CA ASP A 149 5.04 -5.18 7.68
C ASP A 149 5.75 -3.84 7.48
N LEU A 150 5.62 -3.24 6.28
CA LEU A 150 6.46 -2.11 5.87
C LEU A 150 5.79 -0.74 5.94
N LEU A 151 4.46 -0.68 5.77
CA LEU A 151 3.76 0.60 5.65
C LEU A 151 3.71 1.36 6.98
N ALA A 152 4.05 2.65 6.91
CA ALA A 152 3.80 3.60 7.96
C ALA A 152 2.30 3.70 8.27
N ALA A 153 1.97 4.21 9.47
CA ALA A 153 0.62 4.69 9.74
C ALA A 153 0.18 5.70 8.66
N GLY A 154 -0.89 5.36 7.94
CA GLY A 154 -1.45 6.18 6.87
C GLY A 154 -0.89 5.87 5.47
N GLY A 155 -0.03 4.86 5.35
CA GLY A 155 0.50 4.40 4.06
C GLY A 155 -0.55 3.68 3.22
N ASP A 156 -0.26 3.54 1.92
CA ASP A 156 -1.21 3.05 0.92
C ASP A 156 -0.75 1.74 0.27
N LEU A 157 -1.71 0.91 -0.16
CA LEU A 157 -1.46 -0.30 -0.95
C LEU A 157 -2.24 -0.23 -2.27
N ALA A 158 -1.59 -0.57 -3.38
CA ALA A 158 -2.29 -0.86 -4.63
C ALA A 158 -1.83 -2.21 -5.18
N VAL A 159 -2.76 -3.16 -5.27
CA VAL A 159 -2.45 -4.56 -5.61
C VAL A 159 -3.34 -5.08 -6.73
N LYS A 160 -2.70 -5.67 -7.75
CA LYS A 160 -3.40 -6.35 -8.84
C LYS A 160 -4.02 -7.65 -8.38
N VAL A 161 -5.22 -7.93 -8.85
CA VAL A 161 -5.91 -9.21 -8.70
C VAL A 161 -6.78 -9.49 -9.93
N PHE A 162 -7.02 -10.76 -10.22
CA PHE A 162 -8.04 -11.14 -11.20
C PHE A 162 -9.38 -11.30 -10.50
N ASP A 163 -10.42 -10.75 -11.11
CA ASP A 163 -11.81 -10.89 -10.67
C ASP A 163 -12.19 -12.36 -10.48
N GLY A 164 -13.03 -12.66 -9.50
CA GLY A 164 -13.44 -14.03 -9.20
C GLY A 164 -14.01 -14.19 -7.80
N ARG A 165 -14.33 -15.44 -7.46
CA ARG A 165 -15.15 -15.79 -6.28
C ARG A 165 -14.52 -15.41 -4.93
N ASP A 166 -13.19 -15.39 -4.85
CA ASP A 166 -12.44 -15.15 -3.61
C ASP A 166 -12.00 -13.67 -3.47
N LEU A 167 -12.47 -12.79 -4.38
CA LEU A 167 -12.14 -11.36 -4.37
C LEU A 167 -12.71 -10.64 -3.14
N ALA A 168 -13.96 -10.92 -2.78
CA ALA A 168 -14.62 -10.25 -1.65
C ALA A 168 -13.94 -10.57 -0.32
N ASP A 169 -13.48 -11.80 -0.15
CA ASP A 169 -12.74 -12.22 1.05
C ASP A 169 -11.38 -11.50 1.13
N LEU A 170 -10.67 -11.38 0.00
CA LEU A 170 -9.44 -10.59 -0.06
C LEU A 170 -9.68 -9.10 0.23
N GLU A 171 -10.77 -8.53 -0.29
CA GLU A 171 -11.15 -7.15 -0.04
C GLU A 171 -11.43 -6.92 1.45
N ALA A 172 -12.12 -7.84 2.11
CA ALA A 172 -12.36 -7.81 3.56
C ALA A 172 -11.04 -7.92 4.37
N ASP A 173 -10.15 -8.86 4.00
CA ASP A 173 -8.83 -9.00 4.64
C ASP A 173 -8.03 -7.68 4.56
N ILE A 174 -8.13 -6.95 3.44
CA ILE A 174 -7.47 -5.65 3.25
C ILE A 174 -8.20 -4.56 4.03
N ASP A 175 -9.53 -4.52 4.04
CA ASP A 175 -10.31 -3.48 4.72
C ASP A 175 -10.06 -3.47 6.24
N GLU A 176 -9.77 -4.63 6.85
CA GLU A 176 -9.39 -4.72 8.27
C GLU A 176 -8.09 -3.96 8.62
N GLU A 177 -7.21 -3.75 7.65
CA GLU A 177 -5.87 -3.19 7.84
C GLU A 177 -5.73 -1.73 7.40
N PHE A 178 -6.76 -1.16 6.76
CA PHE A 178 -6.72 0.17 6.13
C PHE A 178 -7.99 0.97 6.46
N GLU A 179 -7.97 2.30 6.29
CA GLU A 179 -9.16 3.13 6.50
C GLU A 179 -10.29 2.82 5.50
N TYR A 180 -9.92 2.47 4.27
CA TYR A 180 -10.85 1.98 3.26
C TYR A 180 -10.11 1.29 2.12
N VAL A 181 -10.81 0.40 1.44
CA VAL A 181 -10.39 -0.21 0.17
C VAL A 181 -11.37 0.15 -0.96
N ARG A 182 -10.85 0.23 -2.19
CA ARG A 182 -11.69 0.38 -3.39
C ARG A 182 -11.13 -0.38 -4.59
N GLN A 183 -12.02 -0.84 -5.44
CA GLN A 183 -11.66 -1.46 -6.71
C GLN A 183 -11.44 -0.40 -7.80
N VAL A 184 -10.31 -0.49 -8.52
CA VAL A 184 -9.98 0.37 -9.65
C VAL A 184 -9.65 -0.49 -10.87
N ARG A 185 -10.25 -0.16 -12.02
CA ARG A 185 -9.97 -0.80 -13.31
C ARG A 185 -9.35 0.24 -14.25
N PRO A 186 -8.03 0.19 -14.49
CA PRO A 186 -7.37 1.12 -15.40
C PRO A 186 -7.92 0.95 -16.83
N GLU A 187 -8.14 2.05 -17.53
CA GLU A 187 -8.57 2.04 -18.95
C GLU A 187 -7.52 1.40 -19.86
N ALA A 188 -6.25 1.38 -19.45
CA ALA A 188 -5.17 0.69 -20.14
C ALA A 188 -5.19 -0.85 -19.94
N SER A 189 -6.19 -1.40 -19.23
CA SER A 189 -6.43 -2.84 -19.16
C SER A 189 -6.98 -3.37 -20.49
N ARG A 190 -6.71 -4.64 -20.82
CA ARG A 190 -7.22 -5.22 -22.08
C ARG A 190 -8.73 -5.42 -21.93
N ASP A 191 -9.52 -5.15 -22.97
CA ASP A 191 -10.99 -5.34 -23.01
C ASP A 191 -11.49 -6.76 -22.64
N ALA A 192 -10.59 -7.75 -22.57
CA ALA A 192 -10.89 -9.13 -22.19
C ALA A 192 -10.24 -9.57 -20.86
N SER A 193 -9.58 -8.66 -20.13
CA SER A 193 -8.88 -8.99 -18.89
C SER A 193 -9.83 -8.86 -17.71
N SER A 194 -9.96 -9.91 -16.90
CA SER A 194 -10.54 -9.84 -15.55
C SER A 194 -9.66 -9.07 -14.56
N GLU A 195 -8.70 -8.28 -15.02
CA GLU A 195 -7.75 -7.57 -14.17
C GLU A 195 -8.40 -6.34 -13.51
N LEU A 196 -8.19 -6.21 -12.21
CA LEU A 196 -8.51 -5.02 -11.43
C LEU A 196 -7.43 -4.80 -10.36
N TYR A 197 -7.45 -3.63 -9.73
CA TYR A 197 -6.59 -3.29 -8.61
C TYR A 197 -7.45 -3.01 -7.38
N LEU A 198 -7.08 -3.60 -6.25
CA LEU A 198 -7.54 -3.15 -4.95
C LEU A 198 -6.60 -2.05 -4.48
N VAL A 199 -7.16 -0.86 -4.26
CA VAL A 199 -6.44 0.31 -3.76
C VAL A 199 -6.91 0.56 -2.34
N ALA A 200 -6.06 0.25 -1.37
CA ALA A 200 -6.28 0.45 0.06
C ALA A 200 -5.54 1.70 0.53
N LYS A 201 -6.20 2.49 1.36
CA LYS A 201 -5.74 3.82 1.75
C LYS A 201 -5.70 3.94 3.26
N GLY A 202 -4.64 4.55 3.76
CA GLY A 202 -4.54 4.87 5.18
C GLY A 202 -4.33 3.65 6.06
N ARG A 203 -3.14 3.04 6.00
CA ARG A 203 -2.79 1.89 6.84
C ARG A 203 -3.05 2.17 8.32
N LEU A 204 -3.81 1.28 8.96
CA LEU A 204 -4.09 1.32 10.38
C LEU A 204 -3.01 0.55 11.14
N THR A 205 -2.40 1.20 12.13
CA THR A 205 -1.41 0.58 13.03
C THR A 205 -1.78 0.79 14.50
N ALA A 206 -3.04 1.15 14.74
CA ALA A 206 -3.54 1.44 16.08
C ALA A 206 -3.47 0.19 16.97
N PRO A 207 -3.16 0.35 18.27
CA PRO A 207 -3.18 -0.75 19.25
C PRO A 207 -4.60 -1.12 19.70
N VAL A 208 -5.63 -0.52 19.09
CA VAL A 208 -7.04 -0.68 19.44
C VAL A 208 -7.87 -0.94 18.18
N ARG A 209 -9.02 -1.58 18.35
CA ARG A 209 -10.02 -1.80 17.29
C ARG A 209 -11.36 -1.18 17.66
N VAL A 210 -12.18 -0.89 16.66
CA VAL A 210 -13.58 -0.47 16.88
C VAL A 210 -14.31 -1.56 17.68
N GLY A 211 -15.03 -1.15 18.72
CA GLY A 211 -15.71 -2.02 19.69
C GLY A 211 -14.82 -2.48 20.85
N ASP A 212 -13.54 -2.11 20.90
CA ASP A 212 -12.71 -2.37 22.09
C ASP A 212 -13.21 -1.51 23.26
N GLU A 213 -13.58 -2.16 24.37
CA GLU A 213 -13.77 -1.50 25.66
C GLU A 213 -12.45 -1.42 26.45
N ARG A 214 -12.10 -0.23 26.95
CA ARG A 214 -10.87 0.04 27.69
C ARG A 214 -11.12 1.00 28.84
N GLU A 215 -10.46 0.77 29.98
CA GLU A 215 -10.31 1.79 31.01
C GLU A 215 -9.13 2.68 30.65
N VAL A 216 -9.36 4.00 30.56
CA VAL A 216 -8.35 4.98 30.15
C VAL A 216 -8.33 6.17 31.10
N GLU A 217 -7.14 6.74 31.30
CA GLU A 217 -6.97 8.03 31.97
C GLU A 217 -6.96 9.15 30.93
N ILE A 218 -7.71 10.21 31.21
CA ILE A 218 -7.73 11.43 30.40
C ILE A 218 -6.54 12.29 30.83
N VAL A 219 -5.54 12.37 29.96
CA VAL A 219 -4.25 13.00 30.25
C VAL A 219 -4.15 14.46 29.79
N ASP A 220 -5.09 14.90 28.95
CA ASP A 220 -5.15 16.27 28.42
C ASP A 220 -6.57 16.55 27.88
N VAL A 221 -6.86 17.78 27.47
CA VAL A 221 -8.09 18.17 26.79
C VAL A 221 -7.76 18.89 25.49
N GLY A 222 -8.35 18.42 24.39
CA GLY A 222 -8.18 18.98 23.06
C GLY A 222 -8.80 20.38 22.91
N SER A 223 -8.45 21.07 21.84
CA SER A 223 -8.95 22.44 21.58
C SER A 223 -10.47 22.53 21.40
N GLU A 224 -11.12 21.42 21.05
CA GLU A 224 -12.58 21.34 20.88
C GLU A 224 -13.32 20.91 22.16
N GLY A 225 -12.58 20.62 23.23
CA GLY A 225 -13.13 20.25 24.54
C GLY A 225 -13.17 18.75 24.81
N ASP A 226 -12.81 17.91 23.84
CA ASP A 226 -12.73 16.46 24.03
C ASP A 226 -11.52 16.08 24.90
N GLY A 227 -11.70 15.15 25.83
CA GLY A 227 -10.60 14.58 26.59
C GLY A 227 -9.68 13.75 25.69
N ILE A 228 -8.40 13.72 26.04
CA ILE A 228 -7.37 12.98 25.32
C ILE A 228 -6.89 11.85 26.20
N ALA A 229 -7.08 10.62 25.75
CA ALA A 229 -6.46 9.42 26.32
C ALA A 229 -5.30 8.94 25.44
N LYS A 230 -4.34 8.23 26.04
CA LYS A 230 -3.25 7.57 25.31
C LYS A 230 -3.20 6.08 25.59
N VAL A 231 -3.32 5.27 24.55
CA VAL A 231 -3.14 3.81 24.59
C VAL A 231 -1.88 3.48 23.82
N GLU A 232 -0.82 3.06 24.53
CA GLU A 232 0.49 2.75 23.91
C GLU A 232 1.02 3.86 22.99
N GLY A 233 0.79 5.13 23.35
CA GLY A 233 1.19 6.30 22.57
C GLY A 233 0.21 6.70 21.47
N TYR A 234 -0.80 5.89 21.18
CA TYR A 234 -1.89 6.21 20.27
C TYR A 234 -2.96 7.07 20.96
N THR A 235 -3.36 8.16 20.30
CA THR A 235 -4.29 9.15 20.85
C THR A 235 -5.74 8.71 20.62
N LEU A 236 -6.55 8.73 21.69
CA LEU A 236 -8.00 8.61 21.62
C LEU A 236 -8.65 9.91 22.08
N PHE A 237 -9.56 10.44 21.28
CA PHE A 237 -10.44 11.54 21.67
C PHE A 237 -11.71 11.00 22.31
N VAL A 238 -12.03 11.49 23.51
CA VAL A 238 -13.15 11.04 24.33
C VAL A 238 -14.00 12.25 24.71
N PRO A 239 -15.17 12.45 24.09
CA PRO A 239 -16.02 13.60 24.39
C PRO A 239 -16.56 13.55 25.82
N ASP A 240 -16.96 14.72 26.32
CA ASP A 240 -17.60 14.88 27.64
C ASP A 240 -16.76 14.35 28.82
N THR A 241 -15.43 14.47 28.72
CA THR A 241 -14.48 14.13 29.80
C THR A 241 -13.53 15.28 30.13
N THR A 242 -12.87 15.20 31.29
CA THR A 242 -11.95 16.20 31.80
C THR A 242 -10.62 15.59 32.23
N GLU A 243 -9.56 16.41 32.20
CA GLU A 243 -8.21 15.99 32.59
C GLU A 243 -8.17 15.41 34.02
N GLY A 244 -7.55 14.25 34.16
CA GLY A 244 -7.41 13.50 35.41
C GLY A 244 -8.55 12.51 35.69
N GLU A 245 -9.58 12.45 34.84
CA GLU A 245 -10.62 11.41 34.95
C GLU A 245 -10.11 10.05 34.47
N THR A 246 -10.60 8.99 35.10
CA THR A 246 -10.43 7.62 34.62
C THR A 246 -11.81 7.08 34.26
N VAL A 247 -11.99 6.71 33.00
CA VAL A 247 -13.28 6.31 32.43
C VAL A 247 -13.14 5.02 31.64
N THR A 248 -14.20 4.22 31.61
CA THR A 248 -14.32 3.11 30.65
C THR A 248 -14.90 3.65 29.37
N VAL A 249 -14.23 3.37 28.25
CA VAL A 249 -14.63 3.83 26.92
C VAL A 249 -14.73 2.68 25.94
N GLU A 250 -15.62 2.77 24.97
CA GLU A 250 -15.68 1.93 23.78
C GLU A 250 -15.12 2.69 22.58
N VAL A 251 -14.16 2.11 21.87
CA VAL A 251 -13.58 2.71 20.65
C VAL A 251 -14.61 2.69 19.52
N THR A 252 -14.95 3.86 18.98
CA THR A 252 -16.00 4.02 17.97
C THR A 252 -15.45 4.20 16.55
N ASP A 253 -14.25 4.75 16.41
CA ASP A 253 -13.60 4.96 15.12
C ASP A 253 -12.07 4.96 15.26
N VAL A 254 -11.38 4.45 14.24
CA VAL A 254 -9.92 4.30 14.22
C VAL A 254 -9.39 4.96 12.96
N LYS A 255 -8.50 5.93 13.12
CA LYS A 255 -7.73 6.55 12.03
C LYS A 255 -6.26 6.14 12.15
N PRO A 256 -5.41 6.38 11.14
CA PRO A 256 -4.04 5.89 11.18
C PRO A 256 -3.22 6.37 12.38
N ARG A 257 -3.50 7.58 12.89
CA ARG A 257 -2.69 8.22 13.94
C ARG A 257 -3.48 8.59 15.21
N PHE A 258 -4.79 8.41 15.22
CA PHE A 258 -5.66 8.72 16.34
C PHE A 258 -7.02 8.03 16.17
N GLY A 259 -7.77 7.84 17.24
CA GLY A 259 -9.12 7.31 17.19
C GLY A 259 -10.09 8.11 18.05
N PHE A 260 -11.33 7.66 18.04
CA PHE A 260 -12.42 8.20 18.85
C PHE A 260 -12.98 7.09 19.71
N ALA A 261 -13.40 7.46 20.92
CA ALA A 261 -14.06 6.54 21.84
C ALA A 261 -15.13 7.28 22.63
N GLU A 262 -16.16 6.57 23.07
CA GLU A 262 -17.25 7.12 23.88
C GLU A 262 -17.30 6.43 25.24
N GLN A 263 -17.74 7.15 26.28
CA GLN A 263 -17.89 6.58 27.61
C GLN A 263 -19.02 5.52 27.63
N VAL A 264 -18.77 4.43 28.37
CA VAL A 264 -19.73 3.32 28.57
C VAL A 264 -20.52 3.48 29.87
#